data_AF-A0A087DMV8-F1
#
_entry.id   AF-A0A087DMV8-F1
#
_cell.length_a   1.000
_cell.length_b   1.000
_cell.length_c   1.000
_cell.angle_alpha   90.00
_cell.angle_beta   90.00
_cell.angle_gamma   90.00
#
_symmetry.space_group_name_H-M   'P 1'
#
loop_
_entity.id
_entity.type
_entity.pdbx_description
1 polymer ?
#
loop_
_entity_poly.entity_id
_entity_poly.type
_entity_poly.pdbx_seq_one_letter_code
_entity_poly.pdbx_strand_id
1 'polypeptide(L)'
;MASEREVDATGSLTSAATPVAAEPDAPVNQENHSAKVRTIWEKHKVQIIIAAIVVAALVLISVIVSVVSRSLRSEERLSVIQEVVAACNRNNKIKVLSDGDYSDNPALQMVWSSIPDREILECIAANTGMSEKTIDTIGYSSSSKDNSSAQWNDWKAVWTLDDDTMYATITVQYLGDDGSSFKKKATIAEFTNNEDQETGTTKEESEPQPFTISLVCYVTSGDMDLSTHTERIDGVTSQNYRDTVWKSGKSVSCNTDDKDSEAAGEKSTTDYEALKAAYGDRADNTEYGMGVLYSECASTSFIQMGMQTMSEGQAKELLGALVLCPDHPRAEEIRQKAGADTARLTEIQSKRQQGLIKDDGTYKVPSEMSTGTWKTMSEKVTNCYWEMQDANGQIYDNNFVSSGIAQTITIPNGVAGFSSQGCGAWEKQ
;
A
#
# COMPACT_ATOMS: atom_id res chain seq x y z
N MET A 1 -29.71 -51.68 -22.40
CA MET A 1 -29.28 -51.00 -23.65
C MET A 1 -28.19 -50.03 -23.22
N ALA A 2 -26.91 -50.42 -23.28
CA ALA A 2 -25.97 -50.22 -24.41
C ALA A 2 -25.74 -48.72 -24.67
N SER A 3 -24.55 -48.14 -24.78
CA SER A 3 -23.21 -48.58 -25.21
C SER A 3 -22.17 -47.56 -24.66
N GLU A 4 -20.97 -47.97 -24.21
CA GLU A 4 -19.65 -47.78 -24.89
C GLU A 4 -19.15 -46.32 -24.95
N ARG A 5 -17.87 -45.92 -24.79
CA ARG A 5 -16.56 -46.58 -24.65
C ARG A 5 -15.48 -45.49 -24.39
N GLU A 6 -14.40 -45.85 -23.64
CA GLU A 6 -12.95 -45.59 -23.91
C GLU A 6 -12.40 -44.13 -23.94
N VAL A 7 -11.16 -43.77 -23.50
CA VAL A 7 -9.93 -44.47 -23.05
C VAL A 7 -9.03 -43.49 -22.21
N ASP A 8 -8.15 -44.07 -21.37
CA ASP A 8 -6.74 -43.70 -21.03
C ASP A 8 -6.39 -42.43 -20.21
N ALA A 9 -5.38 -42.41 -19.30
CA ALA A 9 -4.37 -43.39 -18.90
C ALA A 9 -3.88 -43.15 -17.45
N THR A 10 -3.69 -44.24 -16.73
CA THR A 10 -2.96 -44.45 -15.46
C THR A 10 -1.44 -44.51 -15.71
N GLY A 11 -0.55 -44.20 -14.78
CA GLY A 11 -0.37 -44.99 -13.57
C GLY A 11 0.93 -44.65 -12.81
N SER A 12 0.81 -44.66 -11.48
CA SER A 12 1.88 -44.65 -10.50
C SER A 12 1.99 -46.07 -9.94
N LEU A 13 3.20 -46.63 -9.87
CA LEU A 13 3.45 -47.93 -9.26
C LEU A 13 4.63 -47.85 -8.30
N THR A 14 4.30 -47.98 -7.03
CA THR A 14 5.14 -48.52 -5.97
C THR A 14 5.48 -49.98 -6.24
N SER A 15 6.73 -50.39 -6.07
CA SER A 15 7.05 -51.80 -5.78
C SER A 15 8.32 -51.89 -4.92
N ALA A 16 8.16 -52.51 -3.76
CA ALA A 16 9.23 -53.02 -2.93
C ALA A 16 9.99 -54.13 -3.68
N ALA A 17 11.31 -54.21 -3.47
CA ALA A 17 12.16 -55.28 -3.99
C ALA A 17 12.93 -55.96 -2.84
N THR A 18 12.81 -57.28 -2.83
CA THR A 18 13.45 -58.29 -1.98
C THR A 18 14.96 -58.40 -2.26
N PRO A 19 15.83 -58.74 -1.30
CA PRO A 19 17.25 -58.94 -1.55
C PRO A 19 17.53 -60.32 -2.18
N VAL A 20 18.35 -60.32 -3.25
CA VAL A 20 18.93 -61.53 -3.86
C VAL A 20 20.40 -61.64 -3.42
N ALA A 21 20.77 -62.87 -3.05
CA ALA A 21 22.08 -63.26 -2.55
C ALA A 21 23.19 -63.13 -3.61
N ALA A 22 24.41 -62.86 -3.12
CA ALA A 22 25.64 -62.70 -3.88
C ALA A 22 26.19 -64.04 -4.40
N GLU A 23 26.69 -64.03 -5.65
CA GLU A 23 27.63 -65.01 -6.20
C GLU A 23 29.07 -64.48 -6.10
N PRO A 24 30.08 -65.34 -5.83
CA PRO A 24 31.47 -64.94 -5.67
C PRO A 24 32.28 -64.94 -6.98
N ASP A 25 32.98 -63.82 -7.18
CA ASP A 25 34.31 -63.58 -7.76
C ASP A 25 34.90 -64.50 -8.84
N ALA A 26 35.24 -63.86 -9.97
CA ALA A 26 36.35 -64.26 -10.84
C ALA A 26 37.53 -63.30 -10.62
N PRO A 27 38.76 -63.78 -10.34
CA PRO A 27 39.92 -62.94 -10.12
C PRO A 27 40.45 -62.36 -11.45
N VAL A 28 40.38 -61.04 -11.61
CA VAL A 28 41.00 -60.31 -12.72
C VAL A 28 42.40 -59.85 -12.30
N ASN A 29 43.35 -60.10 -13.21
CA ASN A 29 44.79 -59.91 -13.17
C ASN A 29 45.23 -58.46 -12.85
N GLN A 30 45.27 -58.08 -11.56
CA GLN A 30 45.55 -56.70 -11.10
C GLN A 30 47.05 -56.41 -10.86
N GLU A 31 47.91 -57.43 -10.72
CA GLU A 31 49.32 -57.22 -10.31
C GLU A 31 50.23 -56.65 -11.41
N ASN A 32 49.95 -56.91 -12.70
CA ASN A 32 50.80 -56.41 -13.79
C ASN A 32 50.60 -54.92 -14.14
N HIS A 33 49.48 -54.31 -13.71
CA HIS A 33 49.25 -52.87 -13.91
C HIS A 33 50.06 -52.00 -12.93
N SER A 34 50.26 -52.47 -11.70
CA SER A 34 50.90 -51.70 -10.63
C SER A 34 52.38 -51.41 -10.91
N ALA A 35 53.14 -52.41 -11.39
CA ALA A 35 54.56 -52.26 -11.68
C ALA A 35 54.85 -51.29 -12.85
N LYS A 36 53.98 -51.31 -13.87
CA LYS A 36 54.09 -50.44 -15.06
C LYS A 36 53.72 -48.99 -14.75
N VAL A 37 52.74 -48.77 -13.89
CA VAL A 37 52.36 -47.43 -13.41
C VAL A 37 53.49 -46.79 -12.60
N ARG A 38 54.18 -47.58 -11.75
CA ARG A 38 55.26 -47.08 -10.88
C ARG A 38 56.50 -46.61 -11.66
N THR A 39 56.87 -47.30 -12.74
CA THR A 39 58.00 -46.92 -13.61
C THR A 39 57.69 -45.67 -14.44
N ILE A 40 56.46 -45.54 -14.92
CA ILE A 40 56.01 -44.32 -15.62
C ILE A 40 55.98 -43.13 -14.67
N TRP A 41 55.50 -43.33 -13.43
CA TRP A 41 55.48 -42.31 -12.39
C TRP A 41 56.88 -41.81 -12.05
N GLU A 42 57.84 -42.69 -11.76
CA GLU A 42 59.21 -42.28 -11.42
C GLU A 42 59.91 -41.50 -12.54
N LYS A 43 59.64 -41.87 -13.81
CA LYS A 43 60.20 -41.18 -14.98
C LYS A 43 59.63 -39.78 -15.19
N HIS A 44 58.35 -39.55 -14.85
CA HIS A 44 57.66 -38.28 -15.13
C HIS A 44 57.28 -37.49 -13.88
N LYS A 45 57.57 -37.97 -12.66
CA LYS A 45 57.11 -37.33 -11.40
C LYS A 45 57.43 -35.85 -11.32
N VAL A 46 58.63 -35.45 -11.73
CA VAL A 46 59.05 -34.04 -11.70
C VAL A 46 58.23 -33.21 -12.69
N GLN A 47 58.00 -33.73 -13.91
CA GLN A 47 57.19 -33.07 -14.93
C GLN A 47 55.71 -32.98 -14.51
N ILE A 48 55.17 -34.03 -13.88
CA ILE A 48 53.80 -34.05 -13.34
C ILE A 48 53.65 -33.04 -12.20
N ILE A 49 54.62 -32.95 -11.28
CA ILE A 49 54.61 -31.98 -10.18
C ILE A 49 54.68 -30.55 -10.72
N ILE A 50 55.57 -30.26 -11.69
CA ILE A 50 55.66 -28.94 -12.32
C ILE A 50 54.34 -28.58 -13.02
N ALA A 51 53.76 -29.50 -13.79
CA ALA A 51 52.48 -29.28 -14.47
C ALA A 51 51.35 -29.00 -13.46
N ALA A 52 51.30 -29.75 -12.34
CA ALA A 52 50.31 -29.53 -11.29
C ALA A 52 50.47 -28.15 -10.62
N ILE A 53 51.70 -27.71 -10.35
CA ILE A 53 51.99 -26.38 -9.80
C ILE A 53 51.56 -25.28 -10.78
N VAL A 54 51.86 -25.43 -12.07
CA VAL A 54 51.46 -24.45 -13.11
C VAL A 54 49.93 -24.36 -13.21
N VAL A 55 49.23 -25.50 -13.21
CA VAL A 55 47.76 -25.51 -13.22
C VAL A 55 47.19 -24.85 -11.96
N ALA A 56 47.73 -25.17 -10.78
CA ALA A 56 47.30 -24.55 -9.53
C ALA A 56 47.53 -23.03 -9.52
N ALA A 57 48.68 -22.57 -10.04
CA ALA A 57 48.99 -21.15 -10.16
C ALA A 57 48.04 -20.43 -11.15
N LEU A 58 47.73 -21.05 -12.30
CA LEU A 58 46.78 -20.49 -13.26
C LEU A 58 45.36 -20.40 -12.69
N VAL A 59 44.92 -21.41 -11.94
CA VAL A 59 43.63 -21.38 -11.23
C VAL A 59 43.62 -20.26 -10.19
N LEU A 60 44.68 -20.14 -9.39
CA LEU A 60 44.78 -19.08 -8.37
C LEU A 60 44.76 -17.68 -8.99
N ILE A 61 45.52 -17.45 -10.07
CA ILE A 61 45.52 -16.17 -10.79
C ILE A 61 44.14 -15.87 -11.36
N SER A 62 43.47 -16.86 -11.97
CA SER A 62 42.11 -16.70 -12.49
C SER A 62 41.10 -16.31 -11.39
N VAL A 63 41.21 -16.93 -10.21
CA VAL A 63 40.38 -16.58 -9.04
C VAL A 63 40.67 -15.16 -8.57
N ILE A 64 41.94 -14.77 -8.42
CA ILE A 64 42.33 -13.41 -8.00
C ILE A 64 41.81 -12.37 -8.98
N VAL A 65 42.02 -12.57 -10.29
CA VAL A 65 41.53 -11.66 -11.33
C VAL A 65 40.01 -11.54 -11.27
N SER A 66 39.29 -12.65 -11.07
CA SER A 66 37.84 -12.65 -10.92
C SER A 66 37.38 -11.86 -9.70
N VAL A 67 38.06 -12.02 -8.55
CA VAL A 67 37.73 -11.30 -7.30
C VAL A 67 38.02 -9.80 -7.43
N VAL A 68 39.19 -9.43 -7.98
CA VAL A 68 39.56 -8.02 -8.16
C VAL A 68 38.63 -7.33 -9.17
N SER A 69 38.30 -8.00 -10.27
CA SER A 69 37.35 -7.49 -11.27
C SER A 69 35.96 -7.25 -10.67
N ARG A 70 35.48 -8.17 -9.82
CA ARG A 70 34.20 -7.98 -9.09
C ARG A 70 34.25 -6.79 -8.13
N SER A 71 35.35 -6.65 -7.37
CA SER A 71 35.52 -5.54 -6.43
C SER A 71 35.51 -4.19 -7.14
N LEU A 72 36.24 -4.05 -8.25
CA LEU A 72 36.29 -2.81 -9.02
C LEU A 72 34.92 -2.45 -9.63
N ARG A 73 34.18 -3.43 -10.14
CA ARG A 73 32.82 -3.22 -10.65
C ARG A 73 31.85 -2.81 -9.54
N SER A 74 31.98 -3.38 -8.35
CA SER A 74 31.14 -3.01 -7.21
C SER A 74 31.37 -1.55 -6.79
N GLU A 75 32.63 -1.10 -6.71
CA GLU A 75 32.96 0.30 -6.40
C GLU A 75 32.41 1.29 -7.44
N GLU A 76 32.50 0.96 -8.73
CA GLU A 76 31.94 1.78 -9.81
C GLU A 76 30.41 1.89 -9.71
N ARG A 77 29.73 0.76 -9.48
CA ARG A 77 28.27 0.72 -9.28
C ARG A 77 27.85 1.50 -8.04
N LEU A 78 28.62 1.39 -6.96
CA LEU A 78 28.35 2.11 -5.71
C LEU A 78 28.46 3.62 -5.94
N SER A 79 29.44 4.08 -6.72
CA SER A 79 29.59 5.49 -7.08
C SER A 79 28.35 6.02 -7.82
N VAL A 80 27.79 5.26 -8.77
CA VAL A 80 26.57 5.66 -9.50
C VAL A 80 25.37 5.77 -8.54
N ILE A 81 25.19 4.77 -7.66
CA ILE A 81 24.12 4.79 -6.65
C ILE A 81 24.26 6.01 -5.73
N GLN A 82 25.48 6.30 -5.26
CA GLN A 82 25.75 7.44 -4.38
C GLN A 82 25.44 8.78 -5.06
N GLU A 83 25.69 8.91 -6.37
CA GLU A 83 25.34 10.12 -7.11
C GLU A 83 23.82 10.35 -7.15
N VAL A 84 23.04 9.29 -7.43
CA VAL A 84 21.56 9.37 -7.41
C VAL A 84 21.04 9.69 -6.00
N VAL A 85 21.59 9.05 -4.96
CA VAL A 85 21.21 9.34 -3.57
C VAL A 85 21.56 10.79 -3.20
N ALA A 86 22.73 11.28 -3.56
CA ALA A 86 23.12 12.66 -3.28
C ALA A 86 22.19 13.69 -3.95
N ALA A 87 21.67 13.38 -5.14
CA ALA A 87 20.72 14.24 -5.84
C ALA A 87 19.31 14.19 -5.25
N CYS A 88 18.83 13.00 -4.88
CA CYS A 88 17.41 12.77 -4.58
C CYS A 88 17.07 12.58 -3.10
N ASN A 89 18.06 12.44 -2.20
CA ASN A 89 17.80 12.16 -0.79
C ASN A 89 17.28 13.40 -0.06
N ARG A 90 15.96 13.58 -0.07
CA ARG A 90 15.25 14.55 0.76
C ARG A 90 14.97 13.94 2.12
N ASN A 91 15.21 14.71 3.19
CA ASN A 91 14.88 14.32 4.57
C ASN A 91 15.49 12.99 5.04
N ASN A 92 16.63 12.57 4.46
CA ASN A 92 17.31 11.30 4.78
C ASN A 92 16.43 10.05 4.59
N LYS A 93 15.51 10.09 3.62
CA LYS A 93 14.58 9.00 3.30
C LYS A 93 15.18 7.89 2.44
N ILE A 94 16.33 8.13 1.80
CA ILE A 94 17.03 7.14 0.98
C ILE A 94 18.20 6.54 1.77
N LYS A 95 18.26 5.21 1.82
CA LYS A 95 19.36 4.42 2.37
C LYS A 95 20.15 3.75 1.25
N VAL A 96 21.48 3.81 1.31
CA VAL A 96 22.35 3.03 0.43
C VAL A 96 22.58 1.64 1.02
N LEU A 97 22.48 0.61 0.20
CA LEU A 97 22.75 -0.79 0.52
C LEU A 97 23.98 -1.25 -0.27
N SER A 98 25.08 -1.60 0.41
CA SER A 98 26.35 -1.99 -0.22
C SER A 98 26.97 -3.26 0.37
N ASP A 99 26.30 -3.88 1.35
CA ASP A 99 26.85 -4.97 2.15
C ASP A 99 25.96 -6.22 2.02
N GLY A 100 26.48 -7.39 2.40
CA GLY A 100 25.73 -8.65 2.35
C GLY A 100 25.29 -9.01 0.93
N ASP A 101 23.99 -9.23 0.73
CA ASP A 101 23.40 -9.55 -0.59
C ASP A 101 23.59 -8.45 -1.64
N TYR A 102 23.99 -7.24 -1.21
CA TYR A 102 24.24 -6.09 -2.07
C TYR A 102 25.74 -5.81 -2.30
N SER A 103 26.66 -6.69 -1.85
CA SER A 103 28.10 -6.48 -1.98
C SER A 103 28.58 -6.40 -3.44
N ASP A 104 27.93 -7.14 -4.33
CA ASP A 104 28.27 -7.19 -5.76
C ASP A 104 27.37 -6.25 -6.60
N ASN A 105 26.20 -5.88 -6.07
CA ASN A 105 25.18 -5.06 -6.73
C ASN A 105 24.59 -4.07 -5.72
N PRO A 106 25.27 -2.94 -5.46
CA PRO A 106 24.77 -1.94 -4.54
C PRO A 106 23.43 -1.38 -5.00
N ALA A 107 22.61 -0.96 -4.05
CA ALA A 107 21.27 -0.47 -4.28
C ALA A 107 20.99 0.78 -3.45
N LEU A 108 20.00 1.56 -3.88
CA LEU A 108 19.31 2.48 -2.97
C LEU A 108 17.99 1.86 -2.54
N GLN A 109 17.60 2.14 -1.31
CA GLN A 109 16.34 1.72 -0.71
C GLN A 109 15.62 2.93 -0.15
N MET A 110 14.32 3.01 -0.38
CA MET A 110 13.45 3.98 0.26
C MET A 110 12.16 3.30 0.72
N VAL A 111 11.52 3.88 1.73
CA VAL A 111 10.17 3.50 2.16
C VAL A 111 9.24 4.60 1.65
N TRP A 112 8.41 4.27 0.68
CA TRP A 112 7.32 5.14 0.22
C TRP A 112 6.18 5.02 1.24
N SER A 113 5.91 6.14 1.90
CA SER A 113 4.85 6.27 2.90
C SER A 113 3.80 7.34 2.59
N SER A 114 4.07 8.25 1.63
CA SER A 114 3.21 9.41 1.37
C SER A 114 3.49 10.10 0.02
N ILE A 115 2.60 11.00 -0.44
CA ILE A 115 2.78 11.83 -1.67
C ILE A 115 4.09 12.63 -1.68
N PRO A 116 4.59 13.24 -0.59
CA PRO A 116 5.93 13.84 -0.55
C PRO A 116 7.07 12.87 -0.91
N ASP A 117 6.86 11.55 -0.79
CA ASP A 117 7.83 10.55 -1.21
C ASP A 117 7.77 10.29 -2.74
N ARG A 118 6.71 10.72 -3.44
CA ARG A 118 6.59 10.68 -4.92
C ARG A 118 7.62 11.58 -5.59
N GLU A 119 7.86 12.78 -5.06
CA GLU A 119 8.91 13.68 -5.57
C GLU A 119 10.31 13.03 -5.51
N ILE A 120 10.57 12.22 -4.48
CA ILE A 120 11.82 11.45 -4.35
C ILE A 120 11.90 10.40 -5.46
N LEU A 121 10.80 9.70 -5.74
CA LEU A 121 10.76 8.69 -6.79
C LEU A 121 10.83 9.29 -8.20
N GLU A 122 10.20 10.44 -8.45
CA GLU A 122 10.31 11.20 -9.70
C GLU A 122 11.74 11.70 -9.91
N CYS A 123 12.41 12.16 -8.85
CA CYS A 123 13.83 12.49 -8.91
C CYS A 123 14.68 11.26 -9.28
N ILE A 124 14.45 10.11 -8.64
CA ILE A 124 15.14 8.85 -8.97
C ILE A 124 14.86 8.49 -10.42
N ALA A 125 13.61 8.60 -10.86
CA ALA A 125 13.21 8.28 -12.23
C ALA A 125 13.93 9.13 -13.26
N ALA A 126 14.00 10.45 -13.04
CA ALA A 126 14.73 11.38 -13.92
C ALA A 126 16.22 11.04 -14.02
N ASN A 127 16.86 10.64 -12.92
CA ASN A 127 18.29 10.31 -12.89
C ASN A 127 18.62 8.90 -13.40
N THR A 128 17.63 8.00 -13.46
CA THR A 128 17.80 6.59 -13.87
C THR A 128 17.16 6.26 -15.22
N GLY A 129 16.35 7.17 -15.77
CA GLY A 129 15.54 6.94 -16.97
C GLY A 129 14.35 6.02 -16.74
N MET A 130 13.83 5.95 -15.51
CA MET A 130 12.62 5.18 -15.19
C MET A 130 11.41 5.88 -15.85
N SER A 131 10.51 5.10 -16.47
CA SER A 131 9.32 5.67 -17.11
C SER A 131 8.26 6.07 -16.09
N GLU A 132 7.45 7.09 -16.40
CA GLU A 132 6.29 7.50 -15.59
C GLU A 132 5.33 6.34 -15.31
N LYS A 133 5.09 5.49 -16.33
CA LYS A 133 4.32 4.26 -16.18
C LYS A 133 4.86 3.34 -15.07
N THR A 134 6.18 3.28 -14.89
CA THR A 134 6.80 2.49 -13.82
C THR A 134 6.59 3.14 -12.45
N ILE A 135 6.68 4.47 -12.36
CA ILE A 135 6.35 5.23 -11.14
C ILE A 135 4.90 4.96 -10.74
N ASP A 136 3.98 5.07 -11.69
CA ASP A 136 2.56 4.77 -11.49
C ASP A 136 2.37 3.32 -11.04
N THR A 137 3.03 2.37 -11.71
CA THR A 137 2.91 0.94 -11.34
C THR A 137 3.37 0.68 -9.90
N ILE A 138 4.40 1.40 -9.43
CA ILE A 138 4.85 1.32 -8.03
C ILE A 138 3.81 1.95 -7.09
N GLY A 139 3.29 3.14 -7.43
CA GLY A 139 2.32 3.88 -6.62
C GLY A 139 0.93 3.21 -6.52
N TYR A 140 0.49 2.55 -7.59
CA TYR A 140 -0.82 1.87 -7.67
C TYR A 140 -0.77 0.37 -7.31
N SER A 141 0.40 -0.13 -6.89
CA SER A 141 0.53 -1.54 -6.49
C SER A 141 -0.29 -1.77 -5.20
N SER A 142 -1.23 -2.71 -5.23
CA SER A 142 -2.29 -2.86 -4.21
C SER A 142 -2.29 -4.20 -3.47
N SER A 143 -1.26 -5.04 -3.63
CA SER A 143 -1.16 -6.28 -2.85
C SER A 143 0.29 -6.70 -2.58
N SER A 144 0.58 -7.14 -1.35
CA SER A 144 1.86 -7.77 -0.96
C SER A 144 2.19 -9.07 -1.71
N LYS A 145 1.22 -9.65 -2.43
CA LYS A 145 1.27 -11.05 -2.84
C LYS A 145 2.31 -11.37 -3.92
N ASP A 146 2.88 -10.37 -4.58
CA ASP A 146 3.94 -10.57 -5.55
C ASP A 146 5.03 -9.51 -5.39
N ASN A 147 6.26 -9.98 -5.12
CA ASN A 147 7.49 -9.21 -5.32
C ASN A 147 7.48 -8.66 -6.74
N SER A 148 7.09 -7.41 -6.88
CA SER A 148 6.95 -6.78 -8.18
C SER A 148 8.29 -6.17 -8.55
N SER A 149 8.65 -6.29 -9.82
CA SER A 149 9.91 -5.75 -10.31
C SER A 149 9.75 -5.16 -11.69
N ALA A 150 10.50 -4.09 -11.94
CA ALA A 150 10.62 -3.46 -13.23
C ALA A 150 12.09 -3.32 -13.54
N GLN A 151 12.47 -3.59 -14.78
CA GLN A 151 13.82 -3.39 -15.27
C GLN A 151 13.77 -2.47 -16.48
N TRP A 152 14.64 -1.47 -16.52
CA TRP A 152 14.78 -0.54 -17.62
C TRP A 152 16.26 -0.17 -17.75
N ASN A 153 16.78 -0.17 -18.97
CA ASN A 153 18.20 0.04 -19.21
C ASN A 153 19.05 -0.85 -18.27
N ASP A 154 20.00 -0.22 -17.58
CA ASP A 154 20.90 -0.82 -16.58
C ASP A 154 20.33 -0.79 -15.16
N TRP A 155 19.02 -0.58 -14.99
CA TRP A 155 18.40 -0.40 -13.68
C TRP A 155 17.30 -1.42 -13.43
N LYS A 156 17.17 -1.82 -12.17
CA LYS A 156 16.08 -2.69 -11.70
C LYS A 156 15.48 -2.13 -10.41
N ALA A 157 14.18 -1.90 -10.41
CA ALA A 157 13.41 -1.69 -9.18
C ALA A 157 12.78 -3.01 -8.75
N VAL A 158 12.81 -3.26 -7.45
CA VAL A 158 11.99 -4.26 -6.77
C VAL A 158 11.25 -3.55 -5.66
N TRP A 159 9.96 -3.83 -5.51
CA TRP A 159 9.20 -3.30 -4.40
C TRP A 159 8.33 -4.36 -3.73
N THR A 160 8.15 -4.18 -2.44
CA THR A 160 7.30 -5.01 -1.59
C THR A 160 6.37 -4.08 -0.82
N LEU A 161 5.07 -4.42 -0.84
CA LEU A 161 4.06 -3.75 -0.03
C LEU A 161 3.89 -4.48 1.28
N ASP A 162 3.89 -3.71 2.36
CA ASP A 162 3.50 -4.19 3.68
C ASP A 162 1.97 -4.05 3.79
N ASP A 163 1.25 -5.17 3.88
CA ASP A 163 -0.23 -5.19 3.91
C ASP A 163 -0.81 -4.48 5.16
N ASP A 164 -0.04 -4.38 6.24
CA ASP A 164 -0.49 -3.81 7.51
C ASP A 164 -0.33 -2.28 7.54
N THR A 165 0.72 -1.77 6.88
CA THR A 165 1.07 -0.34 6.88
C THR A 165 0.80 0.36 5.55
N MET A 166 0.52 -0.39 4.48
CA MET A 166 0.43 0.08 3.09
C MET A 166 1.69 0.83 2.61
N TYR A 167 2.82 0.66 3.29
CA TYR A 167 4.09 1.22 2.86
C TYR A 167 4.73 0.32 1.80
N ALA A 168 5.27 0.96 0.75
CA ALA A 168 6.06 0.27 -0.24
C ALA A 168 7.55 0.43 0.08
N THR A 169 8.25 -0.67 0.33
CA THR A 169 9.72 -0.66 0.37
C THR A 169 10.23 -0.85 -1.05
N ILE A 170 10.89 0.17 -1.60
CA ILE A 170 11.39 0.18 -2.97
C ILE A 170 12.89 0.10 -2.93
N THR A 171 13.45 -0.86 -3.65
CA THR A 171 14.88 -1.05 -3.82
C THR A 171 15.23 -0.88 -5.29
N VAL A 172 16.07 0.09 -5.60
CA VAL A 172 16.53 0.37 -6.97
C VAL A 172 18.00 0.03 -7.09
N GLN A 173 18.31 -0.90 -7.97
CA GLN A 173 19.64 -1.45 -8.23
C GLN A 173 20.15 -0.97 -9.59
N TYR A 174 21.42 -0.59 -9.64
CA TYR A 174 22.14 -0.42 -10.89
C TYR A 174 22.82 -1.74 -11.26
N LEU A 175 22.32 -2.37 -12.32
CA LEU A 175 22.84 -3.62 -12.87
C LEU A 175 24.10 -3.36 -13.70
N GLY A 176 24.17 -2.23 -14.43
CA GLY A 176 25.27 -1.86 -15.30
C GLY A 176 25.54 -2.84 -16.46
N ASP A 177 25.67 -2.34 -17.68
CA ASP A 177 26.15 -3.14 -18.81
C ASP A 177 27.68 -3.38 -18.73
N ASP A 178 28.14 -4.44 -19.37
CA ASP A 178 29.53 -4.81 -19.60
C ASP A 178 30.31 -3.88 -20.57
N GLY A 179 29.87 -2.62 -20.74
CA GLY A 179 30.60 -1.65 -21.55
C GLY A 179 29.92 -0.33 -21.94
N SER A 180 28.77 0.05 -21.37
CA SER A 180 28.16 1.36 -21.66
C SER A 180 28.29 2.30 -20.46
N SER A 181 29.04 3.39 -20.65
CA SER A 181 29.26 4.43 -19.65
C SER A 181 27.95 5.10 -19.27
N PHE A 182 27.67 5.20 -17.97
CA PHE A 182 26.63 6.06 -17.41
C PHE A 182 26.76 7.48 -18.00
N LYS A 183 25.89 7.83 -18.95
CA LYS A 183 25.80 9.20 -19.45
C LYS A 183 24.85 9.94 -18.52
N LYS A 184 25.44 10.74 -17.63
CA LYS A 184 24.75 11.75 -16.82
C LYS A 184 23.75 12.50 -17.70
N LYS A 185 22.47 12.15 -17.61
CA LYS A 185 21.36 12.91 -18.16
C LYS A 185 20.76 13.65 -16.98
N ALA A 186 20.67 14.97 -17.10
CA ALA A 186 20.19 15.94 -16.13
C ALA A 186 21.21 16.42 -15.08
N THR A 187 21.61 17.68 -15.22
CA THR A 187 22.00 18.54 -14.09
C THR A 187 20.77 19.28 -13.60
N ILE A 188 20.63 19.45 -12.28
CA ILE A 188 19.51 20.13 -11.58
C ILE A 188 19.14 21.51 -12.18
N ALA A 189 20.08 22.17 -12.86
CA ALA A 189 19.83 23.45 -13.55
C ALA A 189 18.85 23.37 -14.73
N GLU A 190 18.61 22.19 -15.30
CA GLU A 190 17.70 22.00 -16.44
C GLU A 190 16.22 21.97 -16.03
N PHE A 191 15.91 21.70 -14.75
CA PHE A 191 14.53 21.71 -14.24
C PHE A 191 14.04 23.08 -13.77
N THR A 192 14.90 24.10 -13.75
CA THR A 192 14.48 25.49 -13.45
C THR A 192 14.38 26.37 -14.68
N ASN A 193 14.80 25.91 -15.87
CA ASN A 193 14.89 26.77 -17.05
C ASN A 193 14.56 26.13 -18.42
N ASN A 194 14.03 24.90 -18.49
CA ASN A 194 13.58 24.32 -19.76
C ASN A 194 12.06 24.15 -19.80
N GLU A 195 11.35 25.27 -19.76
CA GLU A 195 10.27 25.47 -20.73
C GLU A 195 10.96 25.96 -22.02
N ASP A 196 10.54 25.43 -23.17
CA ASP A 196 10.97 25.78 -24.52
C ASP A 196 12.37 25.34 -24.99
N GLN A 197 12.43 24.15 -25.62
CA GLN A 197 12.88 24.05 -27.01
C GLN A 197 12.65 22.64 -27.57
N GLU A 198 11.47 22.39 -28.13
CA GLU A 198 11.32 21.45 -29.24
C GLU A 198 10.94 22.20 -30.51
N THR A 199 11.72 21.96 -31.54
CA THR A 199 11.67 22.65 -32.82
C THR A 199 10.41 22.30 -33.61
N GLY A 200 9.58 23.31 -33.86
CA GLY A 200 8.98 23.52 -35.18
C GLY A 200 7.79 22.63 -35.54
N THR A 201 6.69 22.75 -34.81
CA THR A 201 5.37 22.88 -35.45
C THR A 201 4.49 23.72 -34.54
N THR A 202 4.02 24.86 -35.03
CA THR A 202 3.16 25.81 -34.31
C THR A 202 1.84 25.10 -33.94
N LYS A 203 1.82 24.45 -32.78
CA LYS A 203 0.60 24.22 -32.00
C LYS A 203 0.60 25.30 -30.94
N GLU A 204 -0.42 26.13 -31.02
CA GLU A 204 -0.87 27.00 -29.95
C GLU A 204 -0.94 26.15 -28.66
N GLU A 205 0.03 26.35 -27.76
CA GLU A 205 0.07 25.70 -26.46
C GLU A 205 -1.09 26.26 -25.65
N SER A 206 -2.20 25.51 -25.63
CA SER A 206 -3.38 25.86 -24.85
C SER A 206 -3.01 25.77 -23.38
N GLU A 207 -3.19 26.86 -22.63
CA GLU A 207 -3.09 26.84 -21.16
C GLU A 207 -3.79 25.60 -20.58
N PRO A 208 -3.20 24.95 -19.55
CA PRO A 208 -3.80 23.79 -18.92
C PRO A 208 -5.22 24.14 -18.47
N GLN A 209 -6.19 23.41 -18.99
CA GLN A 209 -7.59 23.68 -18.73
C GLN A 209 -7.92 23.31 -17.28
N PRO A 210 -8.67 24.15 -16.55
CA PRO A 210 -9.03 23.86 -15.17
C PRO A 210 -9.92 22.62 -15.08
N PHE A 211 -9.72 21.81 -14.04
CA PHE A 211 -10.52 20.61 -13.80
C PHE A 211 -12.02 20.93 -13.77
N THR A 212 -12.75 20.42 -14.75
CA THR A 212 -14.16 20.72 -14.97
C THR A 212 -14.96 19.42 -15.01
N ILE A 213 -15.85 19.25 -14.03
CA ILE A 213 -16.82 18.16 -14.00
C ILE A 213 -18.25 18.73 -14.02
N SER A 214 -19.15 18.04 -14.72
CA SER A 214 -20.56 18.40 -14.81
C SER A 214 -21.30 17.97 -13.55
N LEU A 215 -22.21 18.83 -13.09
CA LEU A 215 -23.03 18.59 -11.91
C LEU A 215 -24.51 18.65 -12.28
N VAL A 216 -25.28 17.71 -11.75
CA VAL A 216 -26.73 17.67 -11.87
C VAL A 216 -27.30 18.20 -10.55
N CYS A 217 -27.87 19.40 -10.61
CA CYS A 217 -28.35 20.12 -9.43
C CYS A 217 -29.86 20.35 -9.47
N TYR A 218 -30.50 20.22 -8.31
CA TYR A 218 -31.94 20.42 -8.14
C TYR A 218 -32.27 21.22 -6.90
N VAL A 219 -33.26 22.10 -7.03
CA VAL A 219 -33.88 22.78 -5.88
C VAL A 219 -34.68 21.78 -5.06
N THR A 220 -34.45 21.78 -3.75
CA THR A 220 -35.10 20.90 -2.78
C THR A 220 -35.99 21.70 -1.83
N SER A 221 -36.86 20.99 -1.10
CA SER A 221 -37.69 21.59 -0.05
C SER A 221 -36.94 21.80 1.28
N GLY A 222 -35.73 21.23 1.41
CA GLY A 222 -34.84 21.38 2.56
C GLY A 222 -33.92 20.16 2.77
N ASP A 223 -33.14 20.18 3.84
CA ASP A 223 -32.09 19.18 4.14
C ASP A 223 -32.60 17.74 4.26
N MET A 224 -33.83 17.53 4.75
CA MET A 224 -34.36 16.18 5.03
C MET A 224 -35.17 15.55 3.90
N ASP A 225 -35.46 16.30 2.83
CA ASP A 225 -36.24 15.80 1.70
C ASP A 225 -35.58 16.22 0.37
N LEU A 226 -34.59 15.42 -0.04
CA LEU A 226 -33.97 15.52 -1.36
C LEU A 226 -34.80 14.84 -2.46
N SER A 227 -35.91 14.18 -2.12
CA SER A 227 -36.73 13.45 -3.09
C SER A 227 -37.66 14.37 -3.89
N THR A 228 -37.99 15.54 -3.31
CA THR A 228 -38.83 16.56 -3.92
C THR A 228 -37.99 17.51 -4.77
N HIS A 229 -37.78 17.12 -6.03
CA HIS A 229 -37.10 17.95 -7.03
C HIS A 229 -38.12 18.93 -7.64
N THR A 230 -38.06 20.21 -7.26
CA THR A 230 -39.01 21.21 -7.77
C THR A 230 -38.54 21.89 -9.06
N GLU A 231 -37.21 21.97 -9.26
CA GLU A 231 -36.58 22.67 -10.37
C GLU A 231 -35.17 22.12 -10.59
N ARG A 232 -34.78 21.87 -11.85
CA ARG A 232 -33.41 21.50 -12.23
C ARG A 232 -32.63 22.76 -12.59
N ILE A 233 -31.38 22.85 -12.15
CA ILE A 233 -30.45 23.92 -12.54
C ILE A 233 -29.48 23.34 -13.57
N ASP A 234 -29.57 23.81 -14.81
CA ASP A 234 -28.78 23.29 -15.92
C ASP A 234 -27.41 23.96 -16.05
N GLY A 235 -26.44 23.22 -16.59
CA GLY A 235 -25.10 23.73 -16.92
C GLY A 235 -24.23 24.02 -15.70
N VAL A 236 -24.52 23.42 -14.55
CA VAL A 236 -23.68 23.56 -13.35
C VAL A 236 -22.41 22.71 -13.52
N THR A 237 -21.26 23.29 -13.19
CA THR A 237 -19.96 22.61 -13.20
C THR A 237 -19.15 22.95 -11.95
N SER A 238 -18.07 22.21 -11.71
CA SER A 238 -17.08 22.52 -10.67
C SER A 238 -16.51 23.95 -10.77
N GLN A 239 -16.58 24.58 -11.94
CA GLN A 239 -16.03 25.93 -12.15
C GLN A 239 -17.06 27.05 -11.94
N ASN A 240 -18.36 26.76 -11.97
CA ASN A 240 -19.40 27.81 -11.98
C ASN A 240 -20.46 27.70 -10.87
N TYR A 241 -20.46 26.65 -10.03
CA TYR A 241 -21.50 26.42 -9.01
C TYR A 241 -21.70 27.62 -8.06
N ARG A 242 -20.65 28.41 -7.82
CA ARG A 242 -20.69 29.61 -6.99
C ARG A 242 -21.66 30.66 -7.56
N ASP A 243 -21.61 30.82 -8.88
CA ASP A 243 -22.41 31.81 -9.60
C ASP A 243 -23.80 31.31 -9.98
N THR A 244 -23.93 29.99 -10.21
CA THR A 244 -25.18 29.37 -10.65
C THR A 244 -26.04 28.89 -9.47
N VAL A 245 -25.44 28.22 -8.49
CA VAL A 245 -26.15 27.63 -7.35
C VAL A 245 -26.16 28.57 -6.16
N TRP A 246 -24.99 28.97 -5.63
CA TRP A 246 -24.96 29.71 -4.37
C TRP A 246 -25.64 31.08 -4.46
N LYS A 247 -25.45 31.81 -5.57
CA LYS A 247 -26.14 33.09 -5.82
C LYS A 247 -27.66 32.98 -5.92
N SER A 248 -28.22 31.79 -6.18
CA SER A 248 -29.67 31.59 -6.22
C SER A 248 -30.33 31.78 -4.85
N GLY A 249 -29.57 31.59 -3.76
CA GLY A 249 -30.08 31.61 -2.38
C GLY A 249 -31.08 30.48 -2.06
N LYS A 250 -31.24 29.50 -2.96
CA LYS A 250 -32.14 28.36 -2.78
C LYS A 250 -31.44 27.20 -2.06
N SER A 251 -32.22 26.33 -1.43
CA SER A 251 -31.77 25.00 -0.99
C SER A 251 -31.63 24.11 -2.22
N VAL A 252 -30.41 23.63 -2.49
CA VAL A 252 -30.07 22.88 -3.69
C VAL A 252 -29.26 21.64 -3.31
N SER A 253 -29.58 20.51 -3.92
CA SER A 253 -28.77 19.29 -3.88
C SER A 253 -28.15 19.08 -5.26
N CYS A 254 -26.86 18.80 -5.28
CA CYS A 254 -26.09 18.49 -6.48
C CYS A 254 -25.48 17.11 -6.38
N ASN A 255 -25.34 16.45 -7.52
CA ASN A 255 -24.58 15.21 -7.64
C ASN A 255 -23.83 15.21 -8.98
N THR A 256 -22.84 14.34 -9.13
CA THR A 256 -22.30 13.98 -10.44
C THR A 256 -22.80 12.59 -10.83
N ASP A 257 -23.16 12.42 -12.09
CA ASP A 257 -23.41 11.10 -12.68
C ASP A 257 -22.16 10.57 -13.40
N ASP A 258 -21.16 11.44 -13.59
CA ASP A 258 -19.96 11.19 -14.38
C ASP A 258 -18.79 10.76 -13.48
N LYS A 259 -17.88 9.95 -14.04
CA LYS A 259 -16.64 9.56 -13.35
C LYS A 259 -15.63 10.70 -13.37
N ASP A 260 -14.69 10.71 -12.41
CA ASP A 260 -13.58 11.67 -12.40
C ASP A 260 -12.71 11.59 -13.67
N SER A 261 -12.66 10.43 -14.33
CA SER A 261 -11.97 10.22 -15.61
C SER A 261 -12.68 10.84 -16.82
N GLU A 262 -13.95 11.21 -16.67
CA GLU A 262 -14.78 11.85 -17.70
C GLU A 262 -14.78 13.38 -17.55
N ALA A 263 -14.16 13.90 -16.49
CA ALA A 263 -13.93 15.33 -16.31
C ALA A 263 -12.88 15.86 -17.31
N ALA A 264 -13.03 17.12 -17.70
CA ALA A 264 -12.07 17.82 -18.55
C ALA A 264 -11.01 18.54 -17.71
N GLY A 265 -9.79 18.69 -18.24
CA GLY A 265 -8.72 19.41 -17.56
C GLY A 265 -7.99 18.61 -16.48
N GLU A 266 -7.02 19.25 -15.83
CA GLU A 266 -6.16 18.60 -14.84
C GLU A 266 -6.50 19.02 -13.41
N LYS A 267 -6.42 18.06 -12.48
CA LYS A 267 -6.61 18.31 -11.05
C LYS A 267 -5.49 19.24 -10.55
N SER A 268 -5.89 20.29 -9.86
CA SER A 268 -4.98 21.21 -9.18
C SER A 268 -4.41 20.59 -7.90
N THR A 269 -3.38 21.22 -7.33
CA THR A 269 -2.86 20.84 -6.00
C THR A 269 -3.95 20.84 -4.94
N THR A 270 -4.85 21.83 -4.95
CA THR A 270 -5.98 21.93 -4.01
C THR A 270 -6.95 20.76 -4.17
N ASP A 271 -7.14 20.26 -5.40
CA ASP A 271 -7.96 19.06 -5.65
C ASP A 271 -7.37 17.83 -4.96
N TYR A 272 -6.06 17.63 -5.06
CA TYR A 272 -5.39 16.54 -4.35
C TYR A 272 -5.42 16.70 -2.83
N GLU A 273 -5.26 17.92 -2.31
CA GLU A 273 -5.38 18.20 -0.88
C GLU A 273 -6.79 17.87 -0.35
N ALA A 274 -7.83 18.22 -1.11
CA ALA A 274 -9.22 17.93 -0.79
C ALA A 274 -9.50 16.43 -0.77
N LEU A 275 -9.05 15.69 -1.80
CA LEU A 275 -9.18 14.23 -1.85
C LEU A 275 -8.48 13.56 -0.67
N LYS A 276 -7.27 14.01 -0.33
CA LYS A 276 -6.52 13.48 0.80
C LYS A 276 -7.21 13.76 2.13
N ALA A 277 -7.80 14.94 2.30
CA ALA A 277 -8.56 15.27 3.50
C ALA A 277 -9.81 14.38 3.66
N ALA A 278 -10.49 14.06 2.55
CA ALA A 278 -11.69 13.22 2.55
C ALA A 278 -11.39 11.72 2.68
N TYR A 279 -10.43 11.22 1.90
CA TYR A 279 -10.24 9.80 1.64
C TYR A 279 -8.91 9.24 2.19
N GLY A 280 -8.02 10.10 2.68
CA GLY A 280 -6.69 9.70 3.15
C GLY A 280 -5.92 8.96 2.05
N ASP A 281 -5.42 7.78 2.38
CA ASP A 281 -4.63 6.94 1.46
C ASP A 281 -5.44 6.38 0.28
N ARG A 282 -6.77 6.53 0.30
CA ARG A 282 -7.65 6.12 -0.82
C ARG A 282 -7.88 7.22 -1.86
N ALA A 283 -7.33 8.42 -1.66
CA ALA A 283 -7.50 9.58 -2.53
C ALA A 283 -7.25 9.26 -4.02
N ASP A 284 -6.24 8.44 -4.32
CA ASP A 284 -5.84 8.13 -5.69
C ASP A 284 -6.69 7.04 -6.37
N ASN A 285 -7.53 6.33 -5.61
CA ASN A 285 -8.33 5.19 -6.09
C ASN A 285 -9.84 5.48 -6.11
N THR A 286 -10.25 6.72 -5.81
CA THR A 286 -11.66 7.12 -5.80
C THR A 286 -12.11 7.60 -7.17
N GLU A 287 -12.73 6.70 -7.94
CA GLU A 287 -13.25 6.95 -9.30
C GLU A 287 -14.26 8.12 -9.37
N TYR A 288 -14.90 8.45 -8.26
CA TYR A 288 -15.88 9.54 -8.13
C TYR A 288 -15.50 10.54 -7.03
N GLY A 289 -14.28 10.46 -6.49
CA GLY A 289 -13.91 11.22 -5.30
C GLY A 289 -14.05 12.72 -5.53
N MET A 290 -13.54 13.20 -6.66
CA MET A 290 -13.60 14.62 -6.99
C MET A 290 -15.04 15.05 -7.31
N GLY A 291 -15.78 14.21 -8.03
CA GLY A 291 -17.20 14.38 -8.27
C GLY A 291 -18.02 14.55 -7.00
N VAL A 292 -17.77 13.73 -5.98
CA VAL A 292 -18.41 13.85 -4.66
C VAL A 292 -18.05 15.18 -4.02
N LEU A 293 -16.77 15.53 -3.93
CA LEU A 293 -16.35 16.78 -3.26
C LEU A 293 -16.90 18.04 -3.95
N TYR A 294 -16.92 18.08 -5.28
CA TYR A 294 -17.53 19.20 -6.00
C TYR A 294 -19.06 19.20 -5.91
N SER A 295 -19.70 18.03 -5.80
CA SER A 295 -21.14 17.93 -5.52
C SER A 295 -21.48 18.48 -4.14
N GLU A 296 -20.66 18.17 -3.13
CA GLU A 296 -20.78 18.71 -1.78
C GLU A 296 -20.53 20.23 -1.77
N CYS A 297 -19.56 20.73 -2.53
CA CYS A 297 -19.35 22.17 -2.68
C CYS A 297 -20.49 22.90 -3.37
N ALA A 298 -21.11 22.30 -4.38
CA ALA A 298 -22.20 22.94 -5.11
C ALA A 298 -23.52 22.91 -4.30
N SER A 299 -23.75 21.86 -3.52
CA SER A 299 -24.97 21.66 -2.74
C SER A 299 -25.08 22.66 -1.60
N THR A 300 -26.28 23.17 -1.32
CA THR A 300 -26.58 23.96 -0.10
C THR A 300 -27.51 23.20 0.86
N SER A 301 -27.99 22.04 0.44
CA SER A 301 -28.91 21.15 1.15
C SER A 301 -28.32 19.75 1.27
N PHE A 302 -28.25 19.19 2.48
CA PHE A 302 -27.65 17.88 2.73
C PHE A 302 -28.44 17.08 3.76
N ILE A 303 -28.68 15.79 3.50
CA ILE A 303 -29.32 14.87 4.48
C ILE A 303 -28.49 14.79 5.76
N GLN A 304 -27.17 14.78 5.61
CA GLN A 304 -26.18 14.65 6.68
C GLN A 304 -26.32 15.75 7.74
N MET A 305 -26.74 16.95 7.33
CA MET A 305 -26.95 18.05 8.26
C MET A 305 -28.22 17.87 9.11
N GLY A 306 -29.22 17.15 8.59
CA GLY A 306 -30.43 16.76 9.33
C GLY A 306 -30.25 15.53 10.24
N MET A 307 -29.17 14.77 10.09
CA MET A 307 -28.91 13.58 10.92
C MET A 307 -28.35 13.96 12.30
N GLN A 308 -28.54 13.11 13.31
CA GLN A 308 -27.95 13.34 14.64
C GLN A 308 -26.42 13.22 14.60
N THR A 309 -25.89 12.19 13.96
CA THR A 309 -24.44 11.93 13.81
C THR A 309 -24.13 11.47 12.39
N MET A 310 -23.04 11.95 11.81
CA MET A 310 -22.52 11.48 10.53
C MET A 310 -21.62 10.25 10.70
N SER A 311 -21.50 9.46 9.64
CA SER A 311 -20.40 8.50 9.53
C SER A 311 -19.06 9.22 9.35
N GLU A 312 -17.95 8.52 9.61
CA GLU A 312 -16.60 9.09 9.43
C GLU A 312 -16.37 9.57 8.01
N GLY A 313 -16.76 8.75 7.02
CA GLY A 313 -16.61 9.07 5.60
C GLY A 313 -17.37 10.33 5.22
N GLN A 314 -18.66 10.40 5.55
CA GLN A 314 -19.48 11.58 5.26
C GLN A 314 -18.92 12.86 5.89
N ALA A 315 -18.46 12.79 7.14
CA ALA A 315 -17.87 13.94 7.81
C ALA A 315 -16.55 14.37 7.14
N LYS A 316 -15.70 13.41 6.76
CA LYS A 316 -14.45 13.69 6.06
C LYS A 316 -14.67 14.23 4.65
N GLU A 317 -15.65 13.72 3.91
CA GLU A 317 -16.02 14.23 2.57
C GLU A 317 -16.46 15.70 2.64
N LEU A 318 -17.33 16.05 3.60
CA LEU A 318 -17.74 17.44 3.81
C LEU A 318 -16.55 18.33 4.20
N LEU A 319 -15.65 17.86 5.07
CA LEU A 319 -14.45 18.62 5.44
C LEU A 319 -13.45 18.75 4.28
N GLY A 320 -13.31 17.71 3.46
CA GLY A 320 -12.49 17.70 2.24
C GLY A 320 -13.05 18.66 1.19
N ALA A 321 -14.38 18.68 1.00
CA ALA A 321 -15.04 19.65 0.13
C ALA A 321 -14.72 21.09 0.58
N LEU A 322 -14.71 21.39 1.88
CA LEU A 322 -14.34 22.72 2.38
C LEU A 322 -12.88 23.12 2.12
N VAL A 323 -12.00 22.21 1.68
CA VAL A 323 -10.68 22.56 1.12
C VAL A 323 -10.85 23.25 -0.24
N LEU A 324 -11.75 22.75 -1.09
CA LEU A 324 -12.09 23.32 -2.41
C LEU A 324 -12.97 24.58 -2.28
N CYS A 325 -13.91 24.58 -1.35
CA CYS A 325 -14.90 25.64 -1.15
C CYS A 325 -14.91 26.17 0.29
N PRO A 326 -13.83 26.84 0.75
CA PRO A 326 -13.72 27.31 2.12
C PRO A 326 -14.76 28.38 2.50
N ASP A 327 -15.32 29.05 1.50
CA ASP A 327 -16.35 30.09 1.57
C ASP A 327 -17.77 29.55 1.27
N HIS A 328 -17.95 28.22 1.32
CA HIS A 328 -19.26 27.58 1.21
C HIS A 328 -20.32 28.28 2.10
N PRO A 329 -21.56 28.51 1.63
CA PRO A 329 -22.58 29.23 2.40
C PRO A 329 -22.87 28.66 3.79
N ARG A 330 -22.61 27.36 3.98
CA ARG A 330 -22.76 26.63 5.25
C ARG A 330 -21.44 26.15 5.85
N ALA A 331 -20.31 26.72 5.43
CA ALA A 331 -18.98 26.25 5.85
C ALA A 331 -18.83 26.16 7.37
N GLU A 332 -19.33 27.14 8.12
CA GLU A 332 -19.23 27.14 9.58
C GLU A 332 -20.03 26.01 10.22
N GLU A 333 -21.26 25.79 9.77
CA GLU A 333 -22.13 24.72 10.26
C GLU A 333 -21.53 23.34 9.96
N ILE A 334 -20.99 23.16 8.75
CA ILE A 334 -20.29 21.95 8.34
C ILE A 334 -19.06 21.71 9.23
N ARG A 335 -18.20 22.71 9.42
CA ARG A 335 -17.00 22.58 10.28
C ARG A 335 -17.34 22.17 11.70
N GLN A 336 -18.37 22.79 12.28
CA GLN A 336 -18.80 22.47 13.64
C GLN A 336 -19.30 21.03 13.74
N LYS A 337 -20.19 20.61 12.83
CA LYS A 337 -20.83 19.29 12.90
C LYS A 337 -19.87 18.17 12.48
N ALA A 338 -19.28 18.25 11.29
CA ALA A 338 -18.36 17.24 10.79
C ALA A 338 -17.05 17.19 11.61
N GLY A 339 -16.58 18.33 12.11
CA GLY A 339 -15.44 18.39 13.03
C GLY A 339 -15.74 17.71 14.37
N ALA A 340 -16.93 17.91 14.94
CA ALA A 340 -17.34 17.23 16.16
C ALA A 340 -17.48 15.70 15.96
N ASP A 341 -18.07 15.28 14.84
CA ASP A 341 -18.25 13.85 14.54
C ASP A 341 -16.91 13.13 14.28
N THR A 342 -15.97 13.76 13.56
CA THR A 342 -14.63 13.20 13.36
C THR A 342 -13.86 13.11 14.67
N ALA A 343 -13.86 14.17 15.50
CA ALA A 343 -13.21 14.17 16.81
C ALA A 343 -13.75 13.06 17.73
N ARG A 344 -15.09 12.90 17.77
CA ARG A 344 -15.76 11.83 18.53
C ARG A 344 -15.30 10.43 18.06
N LEU A 345 -15.20 10.21 16.75
CA LEU A 345 -14.79 8.93 16.20
C LEU A 345 -13.31 8.61 16.48
N THR A 346 -12.43 9.62 16.38
CA THR A 346 -11.02 9.49 16.78
C THR A 346 -10.88 9.13 18.25
N GLU A 347 -11.66 9.77 19.14
CA GLU A 347 -11.67 9.44 20.56
C GLU A 347 -12.11 7.98 20.80
N ILE A 348 -13.18 7.54 20.15
CA ILE A 348 -13.68 6.16 20.23
C ILE A 348 -12.62 5.15 19.76
N GLN A 349 -11.96 5.41 18.63
CA GLN A 349 -10.88 4.54 18.13
C GLN A 349 -9.71 4.47 19.10
N SER A 350 -9.28 5.61 19.66
CA SER A 350 -8.21 5.65 20.66
C SER A 350 -8.58 4.85 21.92
N LYS A 351 -9.81 5.00 22.42
CA LYS A 351 -10.31 4.24 23.57
C LYS A 351 -10.37 2.73 23.28
N ARG A 352 -10.76 2.31 22.07
CA ARG A 352 -10.70 0.90 21.66
C ARG A 352 -9.27 0.34 21.69
N GLN A 353 -8.31 1.08 21.14
CA GLN A 353 -6.89 0.68 21.15
C GLN A 353 -6.33 0.57 22.57
N GLN A 354 -6.77 1.44 23.48
CA GLN A 354 -6.42 1.40 24.90
C GLN A 354 -7.17 0.30 25.67
N GLY A 355 -8.07 -0.45 25.02
CA GLY A 355 -8.90 -1.45 25.66
C GLY A 355 -9.92 -0.86 26.64
N LEU A 356 -10.28 0.41 26.50
CA LEU A 356 -11.31 1.12 27.26
C LEU A 356 -12.69 1.02 26.61
N ILE A 357 -12.75 0.59 25.34
CA ILE A 357 -13.98 0.20 24.66
C ILE A 357 -13.85 -1.25 24.20
N LYS A 358 -14.88 -2.06 24.45
CA LYS A 358 -15.00 -3.45 24.00
C LYS A 358 -16.34 -3.65 23.33
N ASP A 359 -16.33 -4.16 22.10
CA ASP A 359 -17.56 -4.51 21.39
C ASP A 359 -18.17 -5.80 22.02
N ASP A 360 -19.30 -6.28 21.50
CA ASP A 360 -19.83 -7.59 21.90
C ASP A 360 -18.80 -8.69 21.60
N GLY A 361 -18.70 -9.68 22.49
CA GLY A 361 -17.72 -10.75 22.38
C GLY A 361 -17.44 -11.43 23.72
N THR A 362 -16.47 -12.35 23.72
CA THR A 362 -15.98 -13.03 24.92
C THR A 362 -14.53 -12.62 25.18
N TYR A 363 -14.24 -12.23 26.42
CA TYR A 363 -12.97 -11.68 26.85
C TYR A 363 -12.48 -12.34 28.13
N LYS A 364 -11.19 -12.66 28.17
CA LYS A 364 -10.51 -13.04 29.42
C LYS A 364 -10.29 -11.82 30.31
N VAL A 365 -10.57 -11.97 31.59
CA VAL A 365 -10.37 -10.93 32.60
C VAL A 365 -9.19 -11.33 33.49
N PRO A 366 -8.20 -10.44 33.72
CA PRO A 366 -8.12 -9.04 33.30
C PRO A 366 -7.37 -8.81 31.96
N SER A 367 -6.89 -9.86 31.29
CA SER A 367 -5.91 -9.72 30.21
C SER A 367 -6.46 -9.10 28.92
N GLU A 368 -7.72 -9.40 28.58
CA GLU A 368 -8.37 -8.90 27.37
C GLU A 368 -9.39 -7.81 27.71
N MET A 369 -10.04 -7.87 28.88
CA MET A 369 -10.90 -6.82 29.41
C MET A 369 -10.56 -6.57 30.89
N SER A 370 -10.36 -5.31 31.25
CA SER A 370 -9.94 -4.96 32.62
C SER A 370 -11.10 -4.96 33.62
N THR A 371 -10.77 -5.17 34.89
CA THR A 371 -11.72 -5.01 36.00
C THR A 371 -12.16 -3.54 36.16
N GLY A 372 -13.29 -3.34 36.83
CA GLY A 372 -13.89 -2.02 37.08
C GLY A 372 -15.29 -1.86 36.48
N THR A 373 -15.75 -0.61 36.40
CA THR A 373 -17.10 -0.28 35.94
C THR A 373 -17.12 -0.10 34.43
N TRP A 374 -18.10 -0.72 33.79
CA TRP A 374 -18.32 -0.66 32.35
C TRP A 374 -19.78 -0.30 32.07
N LYS A 375 -20.01 0.55 31.07
CA LYS A 375 -21.35 0.94 30.63
C LYS A 375 -21.50 0.72 29.13
N THR A 376 -22.65 0.24 28.68
CA THR A 376 -22.94 0.19 27.24
C THR A 376 -22.98 1.60 26.65
N MET A 377 -22.35 1.80 25.50
CA MET A 377 -22.28 3.11 24.82
C MET A 377 -23.63 3.54 24.25
N SER A 378 -24.52 2.59 23.96
CA SER A 378 -25.89 2.89 23.53
C SER A 378 -26.77 3.22 24.72
N GLU A 379 -27.57 4.30 24.60
CA GLU A 379 -28.58 4.69 25.60
C GLU A 379 -29.72 3.66 25.74
N LYS A 380 -29.90 2.81 24.73
CA LYS A 380 -30.86 1.71 24.71
C LYS A 380 -30.20 0.43 24.22
N VAL A 381 -30.59 -0.70 24.80
CA VAL A 381 -30.15 -2.04 24.39
C VAL A 381 -31.35 -2.92 24.07
N THR A 382 -31.19 -3.90 23.20
CA THR A 382 -32.25 -4.84 22.80
C THR A 382 -31.64 -6.21 22.61
N ASN A 383 -32.23 -7.23 23.21
CA ASN A 383 -31.70 -8.60 23.25
C ASN A 383 -30.25 -8.67 23.76
N CYS A 384 -29.93 -7.86 24.77
CA CYS A 384 -28.61 -7.80 25.38
C CYS A 384 -28.47 -8.89 26.43
N TYR A 385 -27.61 -9.87 26.15
CA TYR A 385 -27.14 -10.85 27.13
C TYR A 385 -25.71 -10.50 27.53
N TRP A 386 -25.42 -10.51 28.83
CA TRP A 386 -24.04 -10.51 29.30
C TRP A 386 -23.88 -11.48 30.47
N GLU A 387 -22.67 -12.01 30.62
CA GLU A 387 -22.29 -12.86 31.73
C GLU A 387 -20.83 -12.65 32.13
N MET A 388 -20.55 -12.87 33.41
CA MET A 388 -19.23 -13.00 33.99
C MET A 388 -19.02 -14.45 34.38
N GLN A 389 -17.82 -14.96 34.21
CA GLN A 389 -17.45 -16.33 34.53
C GLN A 389 -16.32 -16.37 35.56
N ASP A 390 -16.37 -17.33 36.48
CA ASP A 390 -15.28 -17.63 37.40
C ASP A 390 -14.15 -18.41 36.71
N ALA A 391 -13.08 -18.73 37.46
CA ALA A 391 -11.92 -19.45 36.94
C ALA A 391 -12.23 -20.88 36.44
N ASN A 392 -13.37 -21.45 36.80
CA ASN A 392 -13.82 -22.77 36.36
C ASN A 392 -14.79 -22.68 35.16
N GLY A 393 -15.06 -21.47 34.66
CA GLY A 393 -16.04 -21.23 33.61
C GLY A 393 -17.50 -21.30 34.09
N GLN A 394 -17.73 -21.25 35.41
CA GLN A 394 -19.09 -21.16 35.96
C GLN A 394 -19.58 -19.72 35.91
N ILE A 395 -20.86 -19.52 35.62
CA ILE A 395 -21.46 -18.18 35.63
C ILE A 395 -21.36 -17.61 37.04
N TYR A 396 -20.62 -16.50 37.15
CA TYR A 396 -20.50 -15.71 38.35
C TYR A 396 -21.68 -14.74 38.49
N ASP A 397 -22.03 -14.07 37.38
CA ASP A 397 -23.18 -13.17 37.29
C ASP A 397 -23.63 -13.08 35.82
N ASN A 398 -24.91 -12.82 35.56
CA ASN A 398 -25.42 -12.63 34.21
C ASN A 398 -26.72 -11.82 34.20
N ASN A 399 -27.07 -11.30 33.03
CA ASN A 399 -28.37 -10.70 32.80
C ASN A 399 -28.79 -10.82 31.33
N PHE A 400 -30.11 -10.90 31.10
CA PHE A 400 -30.72 -10.81 29.78
C PHE A 400 -31.74 -9.67 29.74
N VAL A 401 -31.48 -8.67 28.91
CA VAL A 401 -32.31 -7.49 28.71
C VAL A 401 -32.94 -7.55 27.33
N SER A 402 -34.21 -7.93 27.27
CA SER A 402 -34.97 -8.01 26.02
C SER A 402 -35.11 -6.65 25.33
N SER A 403 -35.43 -5.60 26.10
CA SER A 403 -35.40 -4.21 25.67
C SER A 403 -35.27 -3.32 26.90
N GLY A 404 -34.32 -2.39 26.90
CA GLY A 404 -34.04 -1.57 28.07
C GLY A 404 -33.12 -0.39 27.79
N ILE A 405 -32.75 0.30 28.87
CA ILE A 405 -31.77 1.40 28.86
C ILE A 405 -30.33 0.85 28.90
N ALA A 406 -29.36 1.75 28.75
CA ALA A 406 -27.94 1.44 28.91
C ALA A 406 -27.67 0.58 30.16
N GLN A 407 -26.86 -0.48 30.01
CA GLN A 407 -26.46 -1.35 31.10
C GLN A 407 -25.18 -0.85 31.73
N THR A 408 -25.05 -0.96 33.05
CA THR A 408 -23.82 -0.67 33.79
C THR A 408 -23.49 -1.86 34.66
N ILE A 409 -22.26 -2.37 34.52
CA ILE A 409 -21.76 -3.52 35.26
C ILE A 409 -20.48 -3.14 35.99
N THR A 410 -20.16 -3.86 37.06
CA THR A 410 -18.86 -3.79 37.72
C THR A 410 -18.24 -5.17 37.65
N ILE A 411 -17.10 -5.30 36.96
CA ILE A 411 -16.33 -6.55 36.88
C ILE A 411 -15.37 -6.58 38.09
N PRO A 412 -15.64 -7.40 39.12
CA PRO A 412 -14.78 -7.47 40.30
C PRO A 412 -13.50 -8.25 40.03
N ASN A 413 -12.55 -8.16 40.97
CA ASN A 413 -11.39 -9.05 40.98
C ASN A 413 -11.82 -10.51 41.18
N GLY A 414 -11.21 -11.43 40.44
CA GLY A 414 -11.49 -12.87 40.51
C GLY A 414 -12.44 -13.40 39.43
N VAL A 415 -13.08 -12.52 38.67
CA VAL A 415 -13.72 -12.89 37.39
C VAL A 415 -12.63 -13.27 36.39
N ALA A 416 -12.81 -14.39 35.71
CA ALA A 416 -11.88 -14.91 34.71
C ALA A 416 -12.36 -14.67 33.28
N GLY A 417 -13.66 -14.49 33.06
CA GLY A 417 -14.23 -14.24 31.74
C GLY A 417 -15.42 -13.27 31.77
N PHE A 418 -15.59 -12.52 30.69
CA PHE A 418 -16.79 -11.72 30.42
C PHE A 418 -17.26 -12.02 29.00
N SER A 419 -18.56 -12.27 28.83
CA SER A 419 -19.19 -12.44 27.51
C SER A 419 -20.35 -11.47 27.38
N SER A 420 -20.51 -10.89 26.19
CA SER A 420 -21.61 -9.99 25.84
C SER A 420 -22.10 -10.27 24.42
N GLN A 421 -23.42 -10.24 24.22
CA GLN A 421 -24.06 -10.39 22.93
C GLN A 421 -25.34 -9.53 22.86
N GLY A 422 -25.48 -8.71 21.82
CA GLY A 422 -26.65 -7.86 21.62
C GLY A 422 -26.68 -6.63 22.53
N CYS A 423 -25.58 -6.34 23.22
CA CYS A 423 -25.44 -5.16 24.07
C CYS A 423 -24.75 -3.99 23.35
N GLY A 424 -24.09 -4.27 22.22
CA GLY A 424 -23.25 -3.31 21.53
C GLY A 424 -21.90 -3.14 22.21
N ALA A 425 -21.33 -1.93 22.14
CA ALA A 425 -20.04 -1.64 22.74
C ALA A 425 -20.18 -1.24 24.22
N TRP A 426 -19.22 -1.66 25.03
CA TRP A 426 -19.03 -1.30 26.43
C TRP A 426 -17.85 -0.34 26.55
N GLU A 427 -18.03 0.74 27.30
CA GLU A 427 -17.01 1.71 27.63
C GLU A 427 -16.70 1.70 29.13
N LYS A 428 -15.42 1.65 29.46
CA LYS A 428 -14.92 1.74 30.82
C LYS A 428 -15.16 3.15 31.38
N GLN A 429 -15.73 3.22 32.57
CA GLN A 429 -16.12 4.48 33.23
C GLN A 429 -15.01 5.05 34.13
#